data_AF-A0A944L680-F1
#
_entry.id   AF-A0A944L680-F1
#
_cell.length_a   1.000
_cell.length_b   1.000
_cell.length_c   1.000
_cell.angle_alpha   90.00
_cell.angle_beta   90.00
_cell.angle_gamma   90.00
#
_symmetry.space_group_name_H-M   'P 1'
#
loop_
_entity.id
_entity.type
_entity.pdbx_description
1 polymer ?
#
loop_
_entity_poly.entity_id
_entity_poly.type
_entity_poly.pdbx_seq_one_letter_code
_entity_poly.pdbx_strand_id
1 'polypeptide(L)'
;MGGDTGILGPATAAQQCGLAQDGCLQEFVTGTIAWTLATGAHAIRGTINTAWKSSGGVSSNLGYPVGSEECGFAEGVCRQQFRRGYMYSTRVGTFPIIGAINGKYESLGGANGVLGYPKIAEQCGFVAGVCQQHFQRGKIYYVPNVGTFRTSGAINGLYEQFSGINGYFAYPTGDEECGLPNEVCRQRFRSGSIYFVPGYGTFPTIGAINGMYEQYGGITGYLGSPITTEQCGLSNGACLQKFRHGGIYYVPGHGTFTTIGAINGKYESLGGINGALGSPMGGEDCRLREGACLQRFQRGNIYFVPGYGTFKVNGAINGRWEQFGGIFGYMGAPRSDEECGLRFGGCVQTFRSGKMYYAPGIGTQPVWAGLGSYYNSRMAQNGAIGYPTTPESCDSAGNCVQGFQWGHLQWLNGQGVRWVLGSDGYCPALNSGAVKYTTADAGRVTLVIADEYRATQVKFVTCVRRADGQYVPEWGAIGSAGESGFARPGVATGPTWQAYSPTGSYTVTEAFGLGNPGTALSYRTLNPFSRWGGQLNANYNKYFESSADIFPDENMWYFATRPTNDYRQGVVINYNRPPDSPIIMNAGFAIFVHGNNKPTWGCIALNDRDLLQFMRTANPGDRIVMGVGYDIFN
;
A
#
# COMPACT_ATOMS: atom_id res chain seq x y z
N MET A 1 -34.04 -37.60 70.06
CA MET A 1 -33.49 -37.81 68.69
C MET A 1 -32.80 -39.17 68.56
N GLY A 2 -31.99 -39.59 69.53
CA GLY A 2 -31.55 -41.00 69.66
C GLY A 2 -32.46 -41.84 70.57
N GLY A 3 -32.20 -43.14 70.63
CA GLY A 3 -32.97 -44.16 71.35
C GLY A 3 -33.70 -45.13 70.40
N ASP A 4 -34.28 -46.21 70.94
CA ASP A 4 -34.87 -47.30 70.13
C ASP A 4 -35.99 -46.85 69.18
N THR A 5 -36.66 -45.74 69.49
CA THR A 5 -37.72 -45.12 68.66
C THR A 5 -37.30 -43.79 68.02
N GLY A 6 -36.05 -43.37 68.20
CA GLY A 6 -35.53 -42.11 67.68
C GLY A 6 -35.10 -42.22 66.22
N ILE A 7 -35.16 -41.11 65.47
CA ILE A 7 -34.74 -41.04 64.06
C ILE A 7 -33.26 -41.40 63.83
N LEU A 8 -32.42 -41.29 64.87
CA LEU A 8 -31.02 -41.71 64.84
C LEU A 8 -30.81 -43.19 65.19
N GLY A 9 -31.84 -43.84 65.76
CA GLY A 9 -31.76 -45.18 66.33
C GLY A 9 -31.03 -45.24 67.68
N PRO A 10 -30.76 -46.46 68.19
CA PRO A 10 -30.00 -46.67 69.42
C PRO A 10 -28.54 -46.23 69.29
N ALA A 11 -27.91 -45.97 70.43
CA ALA A 11 -26.48 -45.63 70.50
C ALA A 11 -25.63 -46.85 70.12
N THR A 12 -24.60 -46.65 69.30
CA THR A 12 -23.71 -47.73 68.85
C THR A 12 -22.42 -47.83 69.65
N ALA A 13 -22.14 -46.83 70.50
CA ALA A 13 -20.98 -46.77 71.39
C ALA A 13 -21.30 -45.93 72.64
N ALA A 14 -20.44 -45.95 73.64
CA ALA A 14 -20.55 -45.00 74.77
C ALA A 14 -20.22 -43.57 74.30
N GLN A 15 -20.84 -42.57 74.93
CA GLN A 15 -20.56 -41.16 74.66
C GLN A 15 -19.08 -40.87 74.92
N GLN A 16 -18.41 -40.26 73.94
CA GLN A 16 -17.03 -39.85 74.05
C GLN A 16 -16.97 -38.36 74.40
N CYS A 17 -16.39 -38.03 75.56
CA CYS A 17 -16.20 -36.66 76.06
C CYS A 17 -14.71 -36.36 76.31
N GLY A 18 -14.37 -35.09 76.53
CA GLY A 18 -12.97 -34.64 76.67
C GLY A 18 -12.27 -34.45 75.33
N LEU A 19 -13.04 -34.28 74.27
CA LEU A 19 -12.53 -33.96 72.93
C LEU A 19 -12.16 -32.48 72.85
N ALA A 20 -11.53 -32.06 71.75
CA ALA A 20 -11.12 -30.67 71.54
C ALA A 20 -12.26 -29.68 71.84
N GLN A 21 -11.94 -28.55 72.49
CA GLN A 21 -12.92 -27.54 72.94
C GLN A 21 -13.94 -28.09 73.95
N ASP A 22 -13.51 -29.02 74.81
CA ASP A 22 -14.33 -29.65 75.86
C ASP A 22 -15.62 -30.28 75.33
N GLY A 23 -15.58 -30.74 74.07
CA GLY A 23 -16.75 -31.29 73.40
C GLY A 23 -16.98 -32.76 73.70
N CYS A 24 -18.18 -33.22 73.35
CA CYS A 24 -18.52 -34.62 73.33
C CYS A 24 -19.15 -35.02 71.99
N LEU A 25 -19.07 -36.31 71.66
CA LEU A 25 -19.81 -36.92 70.57
C LEU A 25 -20.44 -38.25 71.02
N GLN A 26 -21.60 -38.57 70.46
CA GLN A 26 -22.33 -39.81 70.66
C GLN A 26 -22.73 -40.36 69.29
N GLU A 27 -22.30 -41.59 69.00
CA GLU A 27 -22.66 -42.29 67.76
C GLU A 27 -23.95 -43.09 67.94
N PHE A 28 -24.79 -43.07 66.90
CA PHE A 28 -26.03 -43.81 66.78
C PHE A 28 -26.05 -44.55 65.43
N VAL A 29 -26.99 -45.49 65.28
CA VAL A 29 -27.09 -46.35 64.09
C VAL A 29 -27.12 -45.55 62.77
N THR A 30 -27.83 -44.41 62.73
CA THR A 30 -28.01 -43.63 61.48
C THR A 30 -27.44 -42.20 61.56
N GLY A 31 -26.65 -41.87 62.58
CA GLY A 31 -26.04 -40.55 62.71
C GLY A 31 -25.20 -40.34 63.97
N THR A 32 -24.66 -39.14 64.12
CA THR A 32 -23.85 -38.74 65.27
C THR A 32 -24.45 -37.49 65.89
N ILE A 33 -24.54 -37.40 67.22
CA ILE A 33 -24.77 -36.12 67.90
C ILE A 33 -23.43 -35.64 68.45
N ALA A 34 -23.00 -34.44 68.04
CA ALA A 34 -21.78 -33.82 68.53
C ALA A 34 -22.08 -32.44 69.11
N TRP A 35 -21.38 -32.07 70.17
CA TRP A 35 -21.63 -30.82 70.89
C TRP A 35 -20.40 -30.28 71.61
N THR A 36 -20.38 -28.97 71.79
CA THR A 36 -19.55 -28.24 72.77
C THR A 36 -20.46 -27.26 73.49
N LEU A 37 -20.01 -26.69 74.61
CA LEU A 37 -20.78 -25.64 75.30
C LEU A 37 -21.11 -24.45 74.37
N ALA A 38 -20.21 -24.12 73.45
CA ALA A 38 -20.37 -22.99 72.54
C ALA A 38 -21.29 -23.27 71.34
N THR A 39 -21.29 -24.51 70.84
CA THR A 39 -22.05 -24.86 69.62
C THR A 39 -23.44 -25.41 69.94
N GLY A 40 -23.66 -25.94 71.14
CA GLY A 40 -24.83 -26.78 71.44
C GLY A 40 -24.77 -28.13 70.74
N ALA A 41 -25.79 -28.96 70.98
CA ALA A 41 -25.86 -30.32 70.46
C ALA A 41 -26.61 -30.42 69.14
N HIS A 42 -25.91 -30.88 68.10
CA HIS A 42 -26.46 -31.04 66.76
C HIS A 42 -26.28 -32.46 66.26
N ALA A 43 -27.34 -32.97 65.63
CA ALA A 43 -27.30 -34.25 64.94
C ALA A 43 -26.73 -34.08 63.53
N ILE A 44 -25.88 -35.00 63.13
CA ILE A 44 -25.27 -35.11 61.80
C ILE A 44 -25.72 -36.46 61.25
N ARG A 45 -26.32 -36.49 60.06
CA ARG A 45 -26.99 -37.69 59.53
C ARG A 45 -26.56 -38.01 58.11
N GLY A 46 -26.93 -39.21 57.66
CA GLY A 46 -26.82 -39.62 56.27
C GLY A 46 -25.41 -39.47 55.70
N THR A 47 -25.33 -39.06 54.43
CA THR A 47 -24.07 -38.90 53.71
C THR A 47 -23.17 -37.80 54.29
N ILE A 48 -23.75 -36.75 54.89
CA ILE A 48 -23.02 -35.71 55.63
C ILE A 48 -22.28 -36.33 56.82
N ASN A 49 -22.95 -37.16 57.62
CA ASN A 49 -22.29 -37.85 58.75
C ASN A 49 -21.16 -38.75 58.28
N THR A 50 -21.39 -39.54 57.23
CA THR A 50 -20.38 -40.44 56.66
C THR A 50 -19.15 -39.67 56.19
N ALA A 51 -19.34 -38.57 55.44
CA ALA A 51 -18.24 -37.74 54.93
C ALA A 51 -17.52 -36.95 56.04
N TRP A 52 -18.26 -36.41 57.01
CA TRP A 52 -17.66 -35.72 58.16
C TRP A 52 -16.79 -36.67 58.98
N LYS A 53 -17.29 -37.88 59.29
CA LYS A 53 -16.50 -38.91 59.98
C LYS A 53 -15.26 -39.32 59.19
N SER A 54 -15.38 -39.55 57.88
CA SER A 54 -14.22 -39.93 57.05
C SER A 54 -13.17 -38.82 56.95
N SER A 55 -13.58 -37.55 57.11
CA SER A 55 -12.66 -36.40 57.19
C SER A 55 -12.00 -36.20 58.56
N GLY A 56 -12.28 -37.07 59.55
CA GLY A 56 -11.74 -36.99 60.91
C GLY A 56 -12.70 -36.42 61.96
N GLY A 57 -13.98 -36.24 61.62
CA GLY A 57 -15.03 -35.82 62.55
C GLY A 57 -14.73 -34.47 63.21
N VAL A 58 -14.81 -34.42 64.54
CA VAL A 58 -14.54 -33.20 65.33
C VAL A 58 -13.11 -32.67 65.16
N SER A 59 -12.17 -33.54 64.78
CA SER A 59 -10.77 -33.20 64.52
C SER A 59 -10.50 -32.76 63.08
N SER A 60 -11.51 -32.85 62.20
CA SER A 60 -11.41 -32.37 60.82
C SER A 60 -11.26 -30.85 60.74
N ASN A 61 -10.93 -30.34 59.56
CA ASN A 61 -10.89 -28.91 59.29
C ASN A 61 -12.27 -28.22 59.39
N LEU A 62 -13.39 -28.97 59.41
CA LEU A 62 -14.74 -28.46 59.64
C LEU A 62 -15.03 -28.22 61.14
N GLY A 63 -14.57 -29.13 62.00
CA GLY A 63 -14.81 -29.10 63.45
C GLY A 63 -16.23 -29.55 63.84
N TYR A 64 -16.75 -28.98 64.93
CA TYR A 64 -18.08 -29.28 65.46
C TYR A 64 -19.20 -28.67 64.62
N PRO A 65 -20.37 -29.35 64.51
CA PRO A 65 -21.56 -28.78 63.90
C PRO A 65 -22.07 -27.60 64.75
N VAL A 66 -22.58 -26.55 64.08
CA VAL A 66 -23.15 -25.36 64.75
C VAL A 66 -24.62 -25.15 64.43
N GLY A 67 -25.17 -25.97 63.53
CA GLY A 67 -26.58 -25.93 63.15
C GLY A 67 -27.07 -27.29 62.66
N SER A 68 -28.38 -27.39 62.50
CA SER A 68 -29.05 -28.55 61.92
C SER A 68 -28.76 -28.67 60.42
N GLU A 69 -28.96 -29.86 59.88
CA GLU A 69 -28.97 -30.09 58.43
C GLU A 69 -30.13 -29.33 57.76
N GLU A 70 -29.79 -28.50 56.78
CA GLU A 70 -30.70 -27.74 55.92
C GLU A 70 -30.86 -28.49 54.59
N CYS A 71 -32.06 -29.01 54.33
CA CYS A 71 -32.41 -29.69 53.09
C CYS A 71 -33.49 -28.92 52.32
N GLY A 72 -33.61 -29.19 51.02
CA GLY A 72 -34.62 -28.56 50.16
C GLY A 72 -34.04 -27.55 49.16
N PHE A 73 -32.72 -27.49 49.03
CA PHE A 73 -32.08 -26.82 47.91
C PHE A 73 -32.40 -27.55 46.59
N ALA A 74 -32.21 -26.87 45.47
CA ALA A 74 -32.42 -27.46 44.16
C ALA A 74 -31.60 -28.76 44.00
N GLU A 75 -32.08 -29.66 43.13
CA GLU A 75 -31.49 -30.97 42.89
C GLU A 75 -31.45 -31.92 44.11
N GLY A 76 -32.16 -31.59 45.20
CA GLY A 76 -32.20 -32.41 46.41
C GLY A 76 -30.96 -32.25 47.28
N VAL A 77 -30.27 -31.11 47.16
CA VAL A 77 -29.07 -30.82 47.95
C VAL A 77 -29.46 -30.53 49.39
N CYS A 78 -28.62 -31.03 50.30
CA CYS A 78 -28.63 -30.68 51.72
C CYS A 78 -27.29 -30.07 52.09
N ARG A 79 -27.26 -29.18 53.08
CA ARG A 79 -26.03 -28.69 53.68
C ARG A 79 -26.14 -28.67 55.19
N GLN A 80 -25.01 -28.73 55.89
CA GLN A 80 -24.95 -28.51 57.32
C GLN A 80 -23.78 -27.59 57.66
N GLN A 81 -24.04 -26.64 58.56
CA GLN A 81 -23.02 -25.71 59.02
C GLN A 81 -22.17 -26.31 60.14
N PHE A 82 -20.86 -26.15 60.01
CA PHE A 82 -19.85 -26.49 61.00
C PHE A 82 -19.07 -25.22 61.37
N ARG A 83 -18.34 -25.28 62.47
CA ARG A 83 -17.62 -24.12 63.02
C ARG A 83 -16.70 -23.42 62.01
N ARG A 84 -16.16 -24.16 61.04
CA ARG A 84 -15.17 -23.65 60.06
C ARG A 84 -15.60 -23.79 58.59
N GLY A 85 -16.87 -24.07 58.32
CA GLY A 85 -17.39 -24.18 56.96
C GLY A 85 -18.69 -24.94 56.88
N TYR A 86 -19.00 -25.47 55.70
CA TYR A 86 -20.20 -26.26 55.45
C TYR A 86 -19.85 -27.61 54.85
N MET A 87 -20.67 -28.61 55.16
CA MET A 87 -20.71 -29.87 54.43
C MET A 87 -21.92 -29.84 53.49
N TYR A 88 -21.72 -30.07 52.20
CA TYR A 88 -22.79 -30.14 51.21
C TYR A 88 -22.95 -31.58 50.72
N SER A 89 -24.15 -32.15 50.88
CA SER A 89 -24.55 -33.39 50.23
C SER A 89 -25.21 -33.08 48.89
N THR A 90 -24.58 -33.52 47.81
CA THR A 90 -25.04 -33.29 46.44
C THR A 90 -25.21 -34.62 45.71
N ARG A 91 -25.85 -34.59 44.52
CA ARG A 91 -26.00 -35.77 43.68
C ARG A 91 -24.68 -36.42 43.25
N VAL A 92 -23.60 -35.63 43.18
CA VAL A 92 -22.29 -36.12 42.72
C VAL A 92 -21.34 -36.46 43.88
N GLY A 93 -21.77 -36.26 45.13
CA GLY A 93 -20.98 -36.55 46.31
C GLY A 93 -21.21 -35.56 47.45
N THR A 94 -20.56 -35.83 48.57
CA THR A 94 -20.62 -34.97 49.77
C THR A 94 -19.28 -34.30 49.98
N PHE A 95 -19.24 -32.97 49.93
CA PHE A 95 -17.99 -32.21 49.87
C PHE A 95 -17.95 -31.08 50.90
N PRO A 96 -16.82 -30.89 51.60
CA PRO A 96 -16.62 -29.75 52.48
C PRO A 96 -16.32 -28.51 51.66
N ILE A 97 -16.83 -27.37 52.10
CA ILE A 97 -16.38 -26.05 51.67
C ILE A 97 -15.91 -25.33 52.93
N ILE A 98 -14.62 -25.05 53.01
CA ILE A 98 -13.95 -24.55 54.23
C ILE A 98 -13.07 -23.33 53.95
N GLY A 99 -12.65 -22.67 55.02
CA GLY A 99 -11.62 -21.63 54.98
C GLY A 99 -11.94 -20.45 54.05
N ALA A 100 -10.93 -19.96 53.35
CA ALA A 100 -11.06 -18.78 52.49
C ALA A 100 -11.96 -19.04 51.27
N ILE A 101 -11.96 -20.27 50.75
CA ILE A 101 -12.87 -20.68 49.66
C ILE A 101 -14.32 -20.60 50.14
N ASN A 102 -14.63 -21.07 51.35
CA ASN A 102 -15.96 -20.92 51.94
C ASN A 102 -16.38 -19.46 52.08
N GLY A 103 -15.49 -18.62 52.62
CA GLY A 103 -15.77 -17.18 52.74
C GLY A 103 -16.13 -16.56 51.40
N LYS A 104 -15.40 -16.90 50.33
CA LYS A 104 -15.70 -16.44 48.98
C LYS A 104 -17.00 -17.02 48.44
N TYR A 105 -17.24 -18.32 48.60
CA TYR A 105 -18.44 -18.99 48.12
C TYR A 105 -19.71 -18.40 48.74
N GLU A 106 -19.72 -18.19 50.06
CA GLU A 106 -20.85 -17.58 50.76
C GLU A 106 -21.05 -16.11 50.34
N SER A 107 -19.96 -15.35 50.11
CA SER A 107 -20.06 -13.97 49.57
C SER A 107 -20.71 -13.89 48.19
N LEU A 108 -20.69 -14.99 47.43
CA LEU A 108 -21.29 -15.13 46.11
C LEU A 108 -22.72 -15.71 46.16
N GLY A 109 -23.31 -15.81 47.36
CA GLY A 109 -24.66 -16.34 47.60
C GLY A 109 -24.71 -17.83 47.93
N GLY A 110 -23.56 -18.48 48.11
CA GLY A 110 -23.45 -19.88 48.53
C GLY A 110 -24.28 -20.83 47.67
N ALA A 111 -25.13 -21.63 48.32
CA ALA A 111 -26.00 -22.63 47.68
C ALA A 111 -26.98 -22.05 46.63
N ASN A 112 -27.37 -20.79 46.78
CA ASN A 112 -28.26 -20.07 45.85
C ASN A 112 -27.46 -19.17 44.88
N GLY A 113 -26.13 -19.21 44.99
CA GLY A 113 -25.22 -18.35 44.27
C GLY A 113 -24.94 -18.78 42.84
N VAL A 114 -24.18 -17.94 42.16
CA VAL A 114 -23.83 -18.07 40.73
C VAL A 114 -22.98 -19.28 40.37
N LEU A 115 -22.31 -19.90 41.36
CA LEU A 115 -21.45 -21.08 41.15
C LEU A 115 -22.20 -22.41 41.23
N GLY A 116 -23.37 -22.43 41.88
CA GLY A 116 -24.07 -23.68 42.20
C GLY A 116 -23.32 -24.52 43.25
N TYR A 117 -23.54 -25.82 43.25
CA TYR A 117 -23.06 -26.75 44.29
C TYR A 117 -21.62 -27.24 44.05
N PRO A 118 -20.89 -27.66 45.11
CA PRO A 118 -19.55 -28.22 44.96
C PRO A 118 -19.60 -29.58 44.24
N LYS A 119 -18.62 -29.82 43.37
CA LYS A 119 -18.46 -31.08 42.62
C LYS A 119 -17.32 -31.96 43.13
N ILE A 120 -16.38 -31.35 43.83
CA ILE A 120 -15.21 -32.02 44.41
C ILE A 120 -14.81 -31.27 45.69
N ALA A 121 -14.15 -31.98 46.60
CA ALA A 121 -13.51 -31.36 47.75
C ALA A 121 -12.37 -30.43 47.30
N GLU A 122 -12.02 -29.47 48.14
CA GLU A 122 -10.86 -28.61 47.94
C GLU A 122 -9.59 -29.42 47.68
N GLN A 123 -8.87 -29.05 46.62
CA GLN A 123 -7.58 -29.63 46.25
C GLN A 123 -6.51 -28.56 46.46
N CYS A 124 -5.48 -28.89 47.23
CA CYS A 124 -4.36 -27.99 47.53
C CYS A 124 -3.04 -28.57 47.01
N GLY A 125 -1.99 -27.75 47.03
CA GLY A 125 -0.64 -28.16 46.62
C GLY A 125 -0.32 -27.84 45.15
N PHE A 126 -1.11 -26.98 44.51
CA PHE A 126 -0.77 -26.43 43.20
C PHE A 126 0.37 -25.41 43.31
N VAL A 127 0.84 -24.90 42.16
CA VAL A 127 1.91 -23.89 42.10
C VAL A 127 1.65 -22.75 43.09
N ALA A 128 2.70 -22.31 43.79
CA ALA A 128 2.63 -21.29 44.85
C ALA A 128 1.72 -21.62 46.05
N GLY A 129 1.40 -22.91 46.28
CA GLY A 129 0.56 -23.34 47.39
C GLY A 129 -0.92 -23.07 47.18
N VAL A 130 -1.34 -22.85 45.94
CA VAL A 130 -2.73 -22.57 45.58
C VAL A 130 -3.62 -23.77 45.93
N CYS A 131 -4.81 -23.46 46.42
CA CYS A 131 -5.91 -24.41 46.54
C CYS A 131 -7.01 -24.04 45.55
N GLN A 132 -7.69 -25.04 44.99
CA GLN A 132 -8.86 -24.86 44.14
C GLN A 132 -10.03 -25.73 44.60
N GLN A 133 -11.25 -25.27 44.35
CA GLN A 133 -12.43 -26.11 44.49
C GLN A 133 -13.36 -25.92 43.29
N HIS A 134 -13.91 -27.03 42.80
CA HIS A 134 -14.79 -27.03 41.63
C HIS A 134 -16.24 -27.02 42.06
N PHE A 135 -17.02 -26.20 41.37
CA PHE A 135 -18.45 -26.05 41.51
C PHE A 135 -19.13 -26.36 40.18
N GLN A 136 -20.46 -26.46 40.18
CA GLN A 136 -21.23 -26.75 38.97
C GLN A 136 -20.93 -25.77 37.81
N ARG A 137 -20.75 -24.48 38.12
CA ARG A 137 -20.66 -23.40 37.11
C ARG A 137 -19.37 -22.58 37.21
N GLY A 138 -18.32 -23.13 37.81
CA GLY A 138 -17.02 -22.48 37.89
C GLY A 138 -16.12 -23.07 38.97
N LYS A 139 -15.05 -22.34 39.28
CA LYS A 139 -14.08 -22.72 40.31
C LYS A 139 -13.78 -21.54 41.22
N ILE A 140 -13.38 -21.83 42.45
CA ILE A 140 -12.78 -20.84 43.35
C ILE A 140 -11.34 -21.26 43.62
N TYR A 141 -10.43 -20.30 43.57
CA TYR A 141 -9.01 -20.45 43.86
C TYR A 141 -8.66 -19.64 45.09
N TYR A 142 -8.04 -20.28 46.08
CA TYR A 142 -7.34 -19.59 47.16
C TYR A 142 -5.85 -19.53 46.83
N VAL A 143 -5.33 -18.31 46.74
CA VAL A 143 -3.93 -18.04 46.41
C VAL A 143 -3.27 -17.39 47.63
N PRO A 144 -2.32 -18.07 48.29
CA PRO A 144 -1.63 -17.54 49.46
C PRO A 144 -1.04 -16.15 49.18
N ASN A 145 -1.28 -15.20 50.09
CA ASN A 145 -0.84 -13.81 50.02
C ASN A 145 -1.34 -12.98 48.81
N VAL A 146 -2.26 -13.50 47.99
CA VAL A 146 -2.85 -12.76 46.86
C VAL A 146 -4.35 -12.58 47.05
N GLY A 147 -5.09 -13.64 47.37
CA GLY A 147 -6.54 -13.56 47.61
C GLY A 147 -7.31 -14.81 47.20
N THR A 148 -8.64 -14.71 47.24
CA THR A 148 -9.56 -15.78 46.84
C THR A 148 -10.45 -15.33 45.69
N PHE A 149 -10.33 -16.00 44.54
CA PHE A 149 -10.93 -15.53 43.28
C PHE A 149 -11.78 -16.61 42.63
N ARG A 150 -12.90 -16.19 42.03
CA ARG A 150 -13.77 -17.04 41.22
C ARG A 150 -13.37 -16.95 39.75
N THR A 151 -13.35 -18.09 39.07
CA THR A 151 -13.36 -18.16 37.60
C THR A 151 -14.67 -18.83 37.16
N SER A 152 -15.34 -18.29 36.15
CA SER A 152 -16.60 -18.87 35.65
C SER A 152 -16.83 -18.66 34.16
N GLY A 153 -17.92 -19.26 33.65
CA GLY A 153 -18.40 -19.02 32.30
C GLY A 153 -17.38 -19.30 31.21
N ALA A 154 -17.41 -18.48 30.16
CA ALA A 154 -16.57 -18.64 28.98
C ALA A 154 -15.08 -18.41 29.29
N ILE A 155 -14.76 -17.48 30.21
CA ILE A 155 -13.38 -17.24 30.67
C ILE A 155 -12.82 -18.50 31.33
N ASN A 156 -13.57 -19.11 32.25
CA ASN A 156 -13.15 -20.38 32.84
C ASN A 156 -13.02 -21.47 31.77
N GLY A 157 -13.95 -21.54 30.82
CA GLY A 157 -13.87 -22.48 29.71
C GLY A 157 -12.54 -22.39 28.95
N LEU A 158 -12.10 -21.19 28.57
CA LEU A 158 -10.81 -20.99 27.91
C LEU A 158 -9.64 -21.27 28.85
N TYR A 159 -9.70 -20.80 30.10
CA TYR A 159 -8.63 -21.04 31.08
C TYR A 159 -8.37 -22.55 31.27
N GLU A 160 -9.42 -23.37 31.33
CA GLU A 160 -9.29 -24.84 31.40
C GLU A 160 -8.72 -25.45 30.10
N GLN A 161 -9.05 -24.91 28.92
CA GLN A 161 -8.42 -25.34 27.66
C GLN A 161 -6.90 -25.08 27.66
N PHE A 162 -6.46 -24.05 28.39
CA PHE A 162 -5.06 -23.75 28.62
C PHE A 162 -4.48 -24.48 29.85
N SER A 163 -5.04 -25.64 30.22
CA SER A 163 -4.62 -26.48 31.36
C SER A 163 -4.82 -25.85 32.75
N GLY A 164 -5.65 -24.80 32.85
CA GLY A 164 -6.04 -24.17 34.11
C GLY A 164 -4.84 -23.75 34.96
N ILE A 165 -4.91 -24.06 36.26
CA ILE A 165 -3.87 -23.70 37.25
C ILE A 165 -2.50 -24.33 36.98
N ASN A 166 -2.46 -25.43 36.23
CA ASN A 166 -1.21 -26.10 35.84
C ASN A 166 -0.65 -25.56 34.52
N GLY A 167 -1.37 -24.66 33.88
CA GLY A 167 -1.05 -24.11 32.57
C GLY A 167 -0.31 -22.78 32.61
N TYR A 168 -0.22 -22.17 31.43
CA TYR A 168 0.54 -20.94 31.20
C TYR A 168 0.07 -19.76 32.07
N PHE A 169 -1.25 -19.61 32.27
CA PHE A 169 -1.81 -18.50 33.05
C PHE A 169 -1.49 -18.56 34.55
N ALA A 170 -1.11 -19.74 35.06
CA ALA A 170 -1.04 -20.04 36.49
C ALA A 170 -2.34 -19.63 37.20
N TYR A 171 -2.31 -18.86 38.28
CA TYR A 171 -3.50 -18.54 39.08
C TYR A 171 -4.17 -17.20 38.71
N PRO A 172 -5.49 -17.04 38.96
CA PRO A 172 -6.15 -15.74 38.88
C PRO A 172 -5.62 -14.78 39.93
N THR A 173 -5.52 -13.50 39.59
CA THR A 173 -5.09 -12.41 40.49
C THR A 173 -6.22 -11.43 40.82
N GLY A 174 -7.43 -11.74 40.34
CA GLY A 174 -8.65 -10.96 40.52
C GLY A 174 -9.85 -11.77 40.09
N ASP A 175 -11.05 -11.37 40.52
CA ASP A 175 -12.28 -11.91 39.96
C ASP A 175 -12.48 -11.46 38.51
N GLU A 176 -13.43 -12.09 37.84
CA GLU A 176 -13.95 -11.64 36.56
C GLU A 176 -14.62 -10.26 36.71
N GLU A 177 -14.06 -9.26 36.01
CA GLU A 177 -14.56 -7.89 35.92
C GLU A 177 -15.41 -7.75 34.64
N CYS A 178 -16.73 -7.66 34.79
CA CYS A 178 -17.69 -7.47 33.70
C CYS A 178 -18.24 -6.04 33.64
N GLY A 179 -18.83 -5.68 32.50
CA GLY A 179 -19.34 -4.32 32.26
C GLY A 179 -18.28 -3.34 31.78
N LEU A 180 -17.15 -3.85 31.28
CA LEU A 180 -16.13 -3.05 30.59
C LEU A 180 -16.70 -2.54 29.25
N PRO A 181 -16.06 -1.55 28.59
CA PRO A 181 -16.55 -1.00 27.33
C PRO A 181 -16.94 -2.08 26.32
N ASN A 182 -18.14 -1.95 25.75
CA ASN A 182 -18.79 -2.94 24.88
C ASN A 182 -19.14 -4.27 25.58
N GLU A 183 -19.55 -4.20 26.85
CA GLU A 183 -20.02 -5.33 27.67
C GLU A 183 -18.98 -6.45 27.83
N VAL A 184 -17.69 -6.11 27.71
CA VAL A 184 -16.61 -7.09 27.84
C VAL A 184 -16.45 -7.51 29.30
N CYS A 185 -16.15 -8.79 29.51
CA CYS A 185 -15.64 -9.30 30.77
C CYS A 185 -14.15 -9.59 30.64
N ARG A 186 -13.36 -9.25 31.67
CA ARG A 186 -11.94 -9.58 31.76
C ARG A 186 -11.68 -10.30 33.07
N GLN A 187 -10.81 -11.31 33.03
CA GLN A 187 -10.14 -11.79 34.23
C GLN A 187 -8.62 -11.73 34.07
N ARG A 188 -7.94 -11.25 35.10
CA ARG A 188 -6.47 -11.20 35.17
C ARG A 188 -5.93 -12.45 35.86
N PHE A 189 -4.84 -12.95 35.32
CA PHE A 189 -4.06 -14.06 35.84
C PHE A 189 -2.61 -13.61 36.00
N ARG A 190 -1.83 -14.42 36.73
CA ARG A 190 -0.40 -14.13 36.96
C ARG A 190 0.37 -13.86 35.67
N SER A 191 0.04 -14.60 34.60
CA SER A 191 0.79 -14.57 33.34
C SER A 191 -0.03 -14.15 32.12
N GLY A 192 -1.04 -13.30 32.33
CA GLY A 192 -1.81 -12.70 31.23
C GLY A 192 -3.25 -12.39 31.64
N SER A 193 -4.06 -12.03 30.65
CA SER A 193 -5.48 -11.74 30.85
C SER A 193 -6.32 -12.56 29.87
N ILE A 194 -7.53 -12.91 30.28
CA ILE A 194 -8.53 -13.53 29.40
C ILE A 194 -9.74 -12.60 29.31
N TYR A 195 -10.23 -12.38 28.09
CA TYR A 195 -11.35 -11.51 27.79
C TYR A 195 -12.48 -12.31 27.16
N PHE A 196 -13.70 -12.16 27.68
CA PHE A 196 -14.91 -12.56 26.98
C PHE A 196 -15.51 -11.33 26.29
N VAL A 197 -15.57 -11.37 24.96
CA VAL A 197 -16.02 -10.27 24.11
C VAL A 197 -17.34 -10.67 23.43
N PRO A 198 -18.47 -10.05 23.80
CA PRO A 198 -19.77 -10.35 23.21
C PRO A 198 -19.74 -10.25 21.68
N GLY A 199 -20.26 -11.29 21.02
CA GLY A 199 -20.29 -11.41 19.56
C GLY A 199 -19.00 -11.87 18.88
N TYR A 200 -17.86 -11.88 19.59
CA TYR A 200 -16.57 -12.31 19.02
C TYR A 200 -16.06 -13.62 19.62
N GLY A 201 -16.12 -13.79 20.94
CA GLY A 201 -15.63 -14.99 21.62
C GLY A 201 -14.78 -14.70 22.85
N THR A 202 -13.99 -15.69 23.28
CA THR A 202 -13.11 -15.57 24.45
C THR A 202 -11.66 -15.63 23.99
N PHE A 203 -10.86 -14.62 24.33
CA PHE A 203 -9.50 -14.46 23.84
C PHE A 203 -8.50 -14.26 24.97
N PRO A 204 -7.36 -14.96 24.92
CA PRO A 204 -6.22 -14.69 25.79
C PRO A 204 -5.38 -13.54 25.24
N THR A 205 -4.87 -12.67 26.10
CA THR A 205 -3.75 -11.77 25.78
C THR A 205 -2.58 -12.15 26.68
N ILE A 206 -1.44 -12.51 26.09
CA ILE A 206 -0.30 -13.06 26.83
C ILE A 206 1.03 -12.41 26.42
N GLY A 207 2.07 -12.67 27.21
CA GLY A 207 3.46 -12.36 26.87
C GLY A 207 3.72 -10.88 26.57
N ALA A 208 4.58 -10.64 25.59
CA ALA A 208 5.00 -9.30 25.20
C ALA A 208 3.85 -8.47 24.61
N ILE A 209 2.89 -9.12 23.92
CA ILE A 209 1.68 -8.48 23.41
C ILE A 209 0.82 -7.97 24.56
N ASN A 210 0.59 -8.77 25.60
CA ASN A 210 -0.15 -8.32 26.78
C ASN A 210 0.55 -7.16 27.49
N GLY A 211 1.88 -7.23 27.62
CA GLY A 211 2.67 -6.14 28.20
C GLY A 211 2.45 -4.82 27.45
N MET A 212 2.50 -4.84 26.12
CA MET A 212 2.24 -3.68 25.29
C MET A 212 0.77 -3.22 25.38
N TYR A 213 -0.18 -4.16 25.38
CA TYR A 213 -1.60 -3.84 25.48
C TYR A 213 -1.94 -3.12 26.79
N GLU A 214 -1.45 -3.62 27.92
CA GLU A 214 -1.66 -2.99 29.23
C GLU A 214 -0.94 -1.63 29.32
N GLN A 215 0.26 -1.48 28.74
CA GLN A 215 0.96 -0.19 28.65
C GLN A 215 0.15 0.87 27.90
N TYR A 216 -0.61 0.45 26.88
CA TYR A 216 -1.49 1.33 26.08
C TYR A 216 -2.90 1.50 26.68
N GLY A 217 -3.07 1.19 27.97
CA GLY A 217 -4.32 1.38 28.70
C GLY A 217 -5.30 0.21 28.59
N GLY A 218 -4.86 -0.92 28.03
CA GLY A 218 -5.64 -2.14 27.89
C GLY A 218 -6.97 -1.90 27.19
N ILE A 219 -8.03 -2.48 27.74
CA ILE A 219 -9.38 -2.41 27.14
C ILE A 219 -10.01 -1.01 27.14
N THR A 220 -9.55 -0.15 28.03
CA THR A 220 -9.97 1.26 28.08
C THR A 220 -9.12 2.15 27.17
N GLY A 221 -8.05 1.60 26.59
CA GLY A 221 -7.17 2.29 25.67
C GLY A 221 -7.66 2.30 24.22
N TYR A 222 -6.87 2.92 23.35
CA TYR A 222 -7.24 3.15 21.94
C TYR A 222 -7.44 1.86 21.12
N LEU A 223 -6.80 0.76 21.48
CA LEU A 223 -6.91 -0.52 20.75
C LEU A 223 -8.29 -1.18 20.94
N GLY A 224 -8.95 -0.96 22.08
CA GLY A 224 -10.17 -1.65 22.46
C GLY A 224 -9.95 -3.13 22.74
N SER A 225 -11.02 -3.94 22.70
CA SER A 225 -10.98 -5.36 23.04
C SER A 225 -10.23 -6.23 22.00
N PRO A 226 -9.59 -7.34 22.44
CA PRO A 226 -9.04 -8.34 21.52
C PRO A 226 -10.17 -9.02 20.74
N ILE A 227 -9.92 -9.29 19.46
CA ILE A 227 -10.89 -9.98 18.57
C ILE A 227 -10.31 -11.25 17.95
N THR A 228 -9.04 -11.56 18.22
CA THR A 228 -8.39 -12.82 17.87
C THR A 228 -7.55 -13.32 19.05
N THR A 229 -7.22 -14.61 19.04
CA THR A 229 -6.07 -15.11 19.80
C THR A 229 -4.77 -14.61 19.16
N GLU A 230 -3.67 -14.65 19.90
CA GLU A 230 -2.34 -14.43 19.34
C GLU A 230 -2.02 -15.49 18.27
N GLN A 231 -1.55 -15.04 17.11
CA GLN A 231 -1.14 -15.85 15.96
C GLN A 231 0.36 -15.69 15.75
N CYS A 232 1.12 -16.74 15.99
CA CYS A 232 2.58 -16.77 15.84
C CYS A 232 3.03 -17.53 14.59
N GLY A 233 4.31 -17.39 14.24
CA GLY A 233 4.88 -18.04 13.04
C GLY A 233 4.60 -17.25 11.76
N LEU A 234 4.31 -15.96 11.88
CA LEU A 234 4.13 -15.03 10.76
C LEU A 234 5.50 -14.63 10.19
N SER A 235 5.53 -13.74 9.20
CA SER A 235 6.77 -13.24 8.58
C SER A 235 7.86 -12.91 9.62
N ASN A 236 9.07 -13.47 9.42
CA ASN A 236 10.22 -13.42 10.35
C ASN A 236 9.96 -13.96 11.77
N GLY A 237 9.02 -14.90 11.94
CA GLY A 237 8.68 -15.49 13.23
C GLY A 237 7.84 -14.56 14.13
N ALA A 238 7.26 -13.51 13.56
CA ALA A 238 6.44 -12.57 14.32
C ALA A 238 5.16 -13.21 14.85
N CYS A 239 4.64 -12.61 15.92
CA CYS A 239 3.32 -12.89 16.47
C CYS A 239 2.42 -11.66 16.35
N LEU A 240 1.13 -11.86 16.09
CA LEU A 240 0.12 -10.81 15.95
C LEU A 240 -1.09 -11.15 16.81
N GLN A 241 -1.62 -10.15 17.51
CA GLN A 241 -2.98 -10.18 18.00
C GLN A 241 -3.77 -8.97 17.50
N LYS A 242 -4.97 -9.21 16.95
CA LYS A 242 -5.86 -8.16 16.48
C LYS A 242 -6.80 -7.70 17.59
N PHE A 243 -7.03 -6.40 17.62
CA PHE A 243 -7.93 -5.69 18.51
C PHE A 243 -8.94 -4.90 17.67
N ARG A 244 -10.02 -4.41 18.30
CA ARG A 244 -11.08 -3.69 17.57
C ARG A 244 -10.59 -2.53 16.72
N HIS A 245 -9.55 -1.82 17.15
CA HIS A 245 -9.06 -0.60 16.49
C HIS A 245 -7.58 -0.67 16.06
N GLY A 246 -7.01 -1.88 15.97
CA GLY A 246 -5.63 -2.05 15.52
C GLY A 246 -5.07 -3.44 15.76
N GLY A 247 -3.76 -3.58 15.64
CA GLY A 247 -3.03 -4.80 15.96
C GLY A 247 -1.81 -4.53 16.83
N ILE A 248 -1.45 -5.51 17.65
CA ILE A 248 -0.16 -5.55 18.34
C ILE A 248 0.66 -6.67 17.75
N TYR A 249 1.91 -6.34 17.41
CA TYR A 249 2.85 -7.22 16.75
C TYR A 249 4.07 -7.42 17.64
N TYR A 250 4.42 -8.66 17.95
CA TYR A 250 5.73 -9.00 18.53
C TYR A 250 6.65 -9.49 17.41
N VAL A 251 7.79 -8.82 17.23
CA VAL A 251 8.77 -9.14 16.19
C VAL A 251 10.08 -9.57 16.87
N PRO A 252 10.49 -10.85 16.77
CA PRO A 252 11.71 -11.34 17.40
C PRO A 252 12.95 -10.49 17.03
N GLY A 253 13.72 -10.09 18.04
CA GLY A 253 14.93 -9.26 17.85
C GLY A 253 14.68 -7.76 17.59
N HIS A 254 13.43 -7.32 17.42
CA HIS A 254 13.10 -5.93 17.13
C HIS A 254 12.21 -5.28 18.22
N GLY A 255 11.24 -6.02 18.75
CA GLY A 255 10.37 -5.53 19.83
C GLY A 255 8.89 -5.75 19.56
N THR A 256 8.05 -5.15 20.42
CA THR A 256 6.59 -5.17 20.28
C THR A 256 6.11 -3.82 19.78
N PHE A 257 5.20 -3.78 18.81
CA PHE A 257 4.73 -2.54 18.20
C PHE A 257 3.21 -2.58 17.97
N THR A 258 2.57 -1.43 18.14
CA THR A 258 1.16 -1.23 17.79
C THR A 258 1.05 -0.67 16.37
N THR A 259 0.05 -1.09 15.61
CA THR A 259 -0.37 -0.43 14.38
C THR A 259 -1.85 -0.10 14.52
N ILE A 260 -2.19 1.20 14.47
CA ILE A 260 -3.52 1.72 14.80
C ILE A 260 -4.02 2.73 13.77
N GLY A 261 -5.30 3.12 13.88
CA GLY A 261 -5.88 4.24 13.14
C GLY A 261 -5.79 4.11 11.62
N ALA A 262 -5.55 5.24 10.94
CA ALA A 262 -5.52 5.31 9.49
C ALA A 262 -4.34 4.51 8.89
N ILE A 263 -3.19 4.49 9.58
CA ILE A 263 -2.03 3.67 9.20
C ILE A 263 -2.40 2.19 9.23
N ASN A 264 -3.09 1.71 10.28
CA ASN A 264 -3.55 0.32 10.32
C ASN A 264 -4.53 0.00 9.20
N GLY A 265 -5.49 0.89 8.93
CA GLY A 265 -6.42 0.72 7.80
C GLY A 265 -5.68 0.53 6.48
N LYS A 266 -4.66 1.36 6.22
CA LYS A 266 -3.82 1.22 5.03
C LYS A 266 -3.00 -0.05 5.03
N TYR A 267 -2.37 -0.40 6.15
CA TYR A 267 -1.53 -1.57 6.28
C TYR A 267 -2.32 -2.88 6.04
N GLU A 268 -3.51 -3.00 6.64
CA GLU A 268 -4.40 -4.13 6.42
C GLU A 268 -4.89 -4.19 4.96
N SER A 269 -5.18 -3.05 4.31
CA SER A 269 -5.55 -3.04 2.88
C SER A 269 -4.42 -3.52 1.95
N LEU A 270 -3.18 -3.47 2.43
CA LEU A 270 -1.99 -3.95 1.71
C LEU A 270 -1.65 -5.41 2.06
N GLY A 271 -2.52 -6.12 2.79
CA GLY A 271 -2.34 -7.50 3.22
C GLY A 271 -1.67 -7.67 4.59
N GLY A 272 -1.49 -6.58 5.34
CA GLY A 272 -0.88 -6.58 6.67
C GLY A 272 0.53 -7.18 6.67
N ILE A 273 0.84 -7.97 7.69
CA ILE A 273 2.17 -8.58 7.89
C ILE A 273 2.59 -9.57 6.80
N ASN A 274 1.62 -10.18 6.13
CA ASN A 274 1.88 -11.07 4.99
C ASN A 274 1.96 -10.30 3.66
N GLY A 275 1.70 -9.00 3.69
CA GLY A 275 1.68 -8.11 2.54
C GLY A 275 3.05 -7.57 2.11
N ALA A 276 3.02 -6.63 1.18
CA ALA A 276 4.22 -6.08 0.53
C ALA A 276 5.18 -5.40 1.53
N LEU A 277 4.68 -4.82 2.61
CA LEU A 277 5.49 -4.07 3.58
C LEU A 277 6.15 -4.94 4.66
N GLY A 278 5.60 -6.14 4.93
CA GLY A 278 6.10 -7.02 6.00
C GLY A 278 5.86 -6.44 7.40
N SER A 279 6.60 -6.95 8.39
CA SER A 279 6.38 -6.63 9.81
C SER A 279 6.67 -5.16 10.16
N PRO A 280 5.97 -4.57 11.16
CA PRO A 280 6.29 -3.25 11.68
C PRO A 280 7.66 -3.26 12.37
N MET A 281 8.44 -2.20 12.17
CA MET A 281 9.80 -2.04 12.70
C MET A 281 9.92 -0.91 13.73
N GLY A 282 8.80 -0.33 14.11
CA GLY A 282 8.71 0.74 15.11
C GLY A 282 7.26 1.11 15.37
N GLY A 283 7.03 1.81 16.48
CA GLY A 283 5.75 2.48 16.73
C GLY A 283 5.53 3.65 15.77
N GLU A 284 4.29 4.14 15.74
CA GLU A 284 3.91 5.34 14.98
C GLU A 284 4.57 6.60 15.58
N ASP A 285 5.23 7.40 14.74
CA ASP A 285 5.81 8.70 15.11
C ASP A 285 5.04 9.83 14.42
N CYS A 286 4.28 10.59 15.22
CA CYS A 286 3.46 11.72 14.79
C CYS A 286 4.12 13.10 14.93
N ARG A 287 5.44 13.15 15.13
CA ARG A 287 6.20 14.41 15.30
C ARG A 287 6.84 14.86 14.00
N LEU A 288 6.19 14.59 12.86
CA LEU A 288 6.70 14.99 11.55
C LEU A 288 6.13 16.33 11.08
N ARG A 289 6.75 16.87 10.03
CA ARG A 289 6.25 18.06 9.33
C ARG A 289 4.81 17.85 8.87
N GLU A 290 4.04 18.93 8.77
CA GLU A 290 2.64 18.90 8.29
C GLU A 290 1.70 18.09 9.20
N GLY A 291 2.11 17.83 10.45
CA GLY A 291 1.33 17.02 11.40
C GLY A 291 1.23 15.55 10.98
N ALA A 292 2.12 15.10 10.10
CA ALA A 292 2.10 13.74 9.59
C ALA A 292 2.55 12.73 10.66
N CYS A 293 2.01 11.52 10.54
CA CYS A 293 2.45 10.35 11.29
C CYS A 293 3.12 9.35 10.35
N LEU A 294 4.15 8.68 10.84
CA LEU A 294 4.90 7.65 10.12
C LEU A 294 4.95 6.38 10.95
N GLN A 295 4.69 5.25 10.30
CA GLN A 295 5.13 3.95 10.80
C GLN A 295 6.05 3.28 9.80
N ARG A 296 7.19 2.78 10.30
CA ARG A 296 8.20 2.06 9.51
C ARG A 296 7.90 0.57 9.53
N PHE A 297 8.04 -0.07 8.37
CA PHE A 297 7.88 -1.50 8.15
C PHE A 297 9.14 -2.07 7.50
N GLN A 298 9.26 -3.39 7.50
CA GLN A 298 10.43 -4.10 7.00
C GLN A 298 10.84 -3.67 5.57
N ARG A 299 9.87 -3.42 4.69
CA ARG A 299 10.11 -3.12 3.25
C ARG A 299 9.60 -1.76 2.80
N GLY A 300 9.29 -0.87 3.72
CA GLY A 300 8.82 0.48 3.40
C GLY A 300 8.17 1.18 4.57
N ASN A 301 7.48 2.27 4.26
CA ASN A 301 6.92 3.20 5.22
C ASN A 301 5.44 3.44 4.90
N ILE A 302 4.62 3.71 5.91
CA ILE A 302 3.28 4.27 5.73
C ILE A 302 3.24 5.63 6.42
N TYR A 303 2.79 6.64 5.69
CA TYR A 303 2.55 7.98 6.21
C TYR A 303 1.06 8.26 6.24
N PHE A 304 0.57 8.74 7.38
CA PHE A 304 -0.71 9.46 7.47
C PHE A 304 -0.42 10.96 7.45
N VAL A 305 -1.07 11.70 6.56
CA VAL A 305 -0.87 13.14 6.39
C VAL A 305 -2.24 13.83 6.50
N PRO A 306 -2.46 14.67 7.53
CA PRO A 306 -3.72 15.39 7.70
C PRO A 306 -4.12 16.15 6.43
N GLY A 307 -5.35 15.92 5.97
CA GLY A 307 -5.90 16.53 4.76
C GLY A 307 -5.46 15.91 3.42
N TYR A 308 -4.44 15.03 3.39
CA TYR A 308 -4.04 14.36 2.15
C TYR A 308 -4.49 12.89 2.13
N GLY A 309 -4.30 12.16 3.22
CA GLY A 309 -4.65 10.74 3.32
C GLY A 309 -3.53 9.87 3.87
N THR A 310 -3.60 8.56 3.61
CA THR A 310 -2.63 7.58 4.09
C THR A 310 -1.97 6.85 2.93
N PHE A 311 -0.65 6.95 2.83
CA PHE A 311 0.11 6.52 1.65
C PHE A 311 1.30 5.67 2.03
N LYS A 312 1.55 4.61 1.25
CA LYS A 312 2.79 3.83 1.37
C LYS A 312 3.91 4.50 0.56
N VAL A 313 5.13 4.45 1.08
CA VAL A 313 6.35 4.85 0.36
C VAL A 313 7.36 3.72 0.54
N ASN A 314 7.76 3.06 -0.54
CA ASN A 314 8.57 1.84 -0.48
C ASN A 314 9.64 1.78 -1.59
N GLY A 315 10.49 0.75 -1.53
CA GLY A 315 11.44 0.42 -2.59
C GLY A 315 12.43 1.54 -2.96
N ALA A 316 12.80 1.60 -4.24
CA ALA A 316 13.77 2.56 -4.76
C ALA A 316 13.30 4.02 -4.62
N ILE A 317 12.00 4.27 -4.77
CA ILE A 317 11.43 5.60 -4.59
C ILE A 317 11.62 6.08 -3.15
N ASN A 318 11.31 5.24 -2.15
CA ASN A 318 11.55 5.59 -0.75
C ASN A 318 13.02 5.89 -0.48
N GLY A 319 13.92 5.02 -0.94
CA GLY A 319 15.36 5.20 -0.73
C GLY A 319 15.87 6.52 -1.31
N ARG A 320 15.42 6.90 -2.51
CA ARG A 320 15.79 8.17 -3.13
C ARG A 320 15.11 9.37 -2.46
N TRP A 321 13.84 9.27 -2.11
CA TRP A 321 13.12 10.35 -1.44
C TRP A 321 13.74 10.69 -0.08
N GLU A 322 14.15 9.69 0.70
CA GLU A 322 14.86 9.89 1.97
C GLU A 322 16.24 10.54 1.75
N GLN A 323 16.98 10.22 0.68
CA GLN A 323 18.22 10.93 0.32
C GLN A 323 17.99 12.42 0.01
N PHE A 324 16.79 12.79 -0.43
CA PHE A 324 16.38 14.18 -0.66
C PHE A 324 15.73 14.83 0.58
N GLY A 325 15.92 14.23 1.77
CA GLY A 325 15.42 14.74 3.05
C GLY A 325 13.99 14.29 3.40
N GLY A 326 13.42 13.35 2.64
CA GLY A 326 12.10 12.78 2.90
C GLY A 326 11.02 13.85 3.04
N ILE A 327 10.17 13.70 4.06
CA ILE A 327 9.06 14.65 4.34
C ILE A 327 9.55 16.05 4.73
N PHE A 328 10.78 16.17 5.25
CA PHE A 328 11.39 17.45 5.58
C PHE A 328 12.03 18.13 4.37
N GLY A 329 12.33 17.34 3.33
CA GLY A 329 12.93 17.77 2.08
C GLY A 329 12.01 18.57 1.17
N TYR A 330 12.54 18.92 0.00
CA TYR A 330 11.84 19.78 -0.97
C TYR A 330 10.57 19.14 -1.53
N MET A 331 10.59 17.83 -1.76
CA MET A 331 9.43 17.07 -2.28
C MET A 331 8.23 17.10 -1.33
N GLY A 332 8.47 17.15 -0.02
CA GLY A 332 7.45 17.16 1.02
C GLY A 332 6.69 15.85 1.15
N ALA A 333 5.51 15.91 1.77
CA ALA A 333 4.69 14.75 2.09
C ALA A 333 4.16 14.00 0.84
N PRO A 334 3.96 12.67 0.93
CA PRO A 334 3.34 11.89 -0.16
C PRO A 334 1.87 12.27 -0.37
N ARG A 335 1.39 12.16 -1.61
CA ARG A 335 0.00 12.41 -2.03
C ARG A 335 -0.66 11.25 -2.77
N SER A 336 0.12 10.23 -3.10
CA SER A 336 -0.36 8.99 -3.69
C SER A 336 0.46 7.83 -3.14
N ASP A 337 -0.04 6.61 -3.29
CA ASP A 337 0.83 5.44 -3.28
C ASP A 337 1.75 5.46 -4.52
N GLU A 338 2.78 4.61 -4.50
CA GLU A 338 3.55 4.26 -5.69
C GLU A 338 2.66 3.52 -6.72
N GLU A 339 2.62 4.06 -7.93
CA GLU A 339 1.92 3.53 -9.10
C GLU A 339 2.94 2.92 -10.07
N CYS A 340 2.94 1.59 -10.18
CA CYS A 340 3.83 0.84 -11.07
C CYS A 340 3.10 0.32 -12.31
N GLY A 341 3.87 -0.14 -13.30
CA GLY A 341 3.34 -0.59 -14.60
C GLY A 341 3.40 0.48 -15.67
N LEU A 342 4.17 1.55 -15.44
CA LEU A 342 4.45 2.54 -16.46
C LEU A 342 5.34 1.94 -17.56
N ARG A 343 5.46 2.66 -18.69
CA ARG A 343 6.28 2.30 -19.84
C ARG A 343 7.67 1.79 -19.40
N PHE A 344 8.15 0.71 -19.99
CA PHE A 344 9.44 0.08 -19.64
C PHE A 344 9.55 -0.40 -18.17
N GLY A 345 8.44 -0.70 -17.52
CA GLY A 345 8.42 -1.23 -16.15
C GLY A 345 8.70 -0.18 -15.08
N GLY A 346 8.46 1.09 -15.38
CA GLY A 346 8.65 2.17 -14.42
C GLY A 346 7.53 2.29 -13.40
N CYS A 347 7.79 3.10 -12.39
CA CYS A 347 6.84 3.48 -11.35
C CYS A 347 6.88 4.99 -11.12
N VAL A 348 5.80 5.56 -10.59
CA VAL A 348 5.74 6.96 -10.18
C VAL A 348 5.09 7.07 -8.81
N GLN A 349 5.52 8.05 -8.04
CA GLN A 349 4.81 8.47 -6.83
C GLN A 349 4.70 9.99 -6.78
N THR A 350 3.52 10.47 -6.40
CA THR A 350 3.24 11.90 -6.27
C THR A 350 3.48 12.36 -4.85
N PHE A 351 4.16 13.50 -4.71
CA PHE A 351 4.44 14.20 -3.47
C PHE A 351 3.89 15.62 -3.55
N ARG A 352 3.94 16.36 -2.43
CA ARG A 352 3.40 17.71 -2.34
C ARG A 352 3.94 18.65 -3.42
N SER A 353 5.24 18.61 -3.69
CA SER A 353 5.91 19.56 -4.58
C SER A 353 6.24 19.00 -5.98
N GLY A 354 5.93 17.73 -6.26
CA GLY A 354 6.34 17.10 -7.52
C GLY A 354 6.10 15.59 -7.55
N LYS A 355 6.73 14.91 -8.50
CA LYS A 355 6.67 13.45 -8.64
C LYS A 355 8.07 12.84 -8.60
N MET A 356 8.20 11.62 -8.11
CA MET A 356 9.39 10.79 -8.32
C MET A 356 9.07 9.68 -9.29
N TYR A 357 9.88 9.55 -10.33
CA TYR A 357 9.79 8.46 -11.30
C TYR A 357 10.94 7.49 -11.08
N TYR A 358 10.62 6.20 -11.07
CA TYR A 358 11.59 5.11 -11.14
C TYR A 358 11.50 4.45 -12.51
N ALA A 359 12.63 4.14 -13.12
CA ALA A 359 12.71 3.27 -14.30
C ALA A 359 13.91 2.32 -14.22
N PRO A 360 13.78 1.06 -14.67
CA PRO A 360 14.90 0.14 -14.79
C PRO A 360 16.05 0.75 -15.61
N GLY A 361 17.29 0.59 -15.14
CA GLY A 361 18.49 1.15 -15.78
C GLY A 361 18.73 2.64 -15.56
N ILE A 362 17.75 3.40 -15.07
CA ILE A 362 17.88 4.84 -14.76
C ILE A 362 17.88 5.08 -13.25
N GLY A 363 17.10 4.31 -12.50
CA GLY A 363 16.86 4.53 -11.09
C GLY A 363 15.75 5.56 -10.84
N THR A 364 15.72 6.14 -9.64
CA THR A 364 14.70 7.10 -9.25
C THR A 364 15.17 8.54 -9.43
N GLN A 365 14.40 9.35 -10.15
CA GLN A 365 14.64 10.78 -10.30
C GLN A 365 13.39 11.62 -10.01
N PRO A 366 13.57 12.78 -9.36
CA PRO A 366 12.47 13.69 -9.07
C PRO A 366 12.19 14.63 -10.24
N VAL A 367 10.94 15.03 -10.42
CA VAL A 367 10.52 16.15 -11.28
C VAL A 367 9.62 17.08 -10.46
N TRP A 368 9.93 18.38 -10.46
CA TRP A 368 9.21 19.38 -9.66
C TRP A 368 9.13 20.74 -10.38
N ALA A 369 8.46 21.71 -9.75
CA ALA A 369 8.33 23.10 -10.20
C ALA A 369 7.91 23.26 -11.68
N GLY A 370 8.44 24.27 -12.37
CA GLY A 370 8.05 24.65 -13.73
C GLY A 370 8.41 23.60 -14.77
N LEU A 371 9.60 22.99 -14.68
CA LEU A 371 10.03 21.93 -15.60
C LEU A 371 9.19 20.67 -15.43
N GLY A 372 8.95 20.24 -14.18
CA GLY A 372 8.10 19.09 -13.89
C GLY A 372 6.65 19.31 -14.35
N SER A 373 6.11 20.52 -14.17
CA SER A 373 4.76 20.85 -14.65
C SER A 373 4.67 20.79 -16.17
N TYR A 374 5.66 21.35 -16.87
CA TYR A 374 5.76 21.24 -18.33
C TYR A 374 5.87 19.79 -18.78
N TYR A 375 6.80 19.01 -18.21
CA TYR A 375 6.97 17.58 -18.50
C TYR A 375 5.66 16.79 -18.33
N ASN A 376 4.93 17.02 -17.23
CA ASN A 376 3.65 16.34 -16.99
C ASN A 376 2.56 16.75 -18.00
N SER A 377 2.56 18.01 -18.48
CA SER A 377 1.64 18.45 -19.56
C SER A 377 1.99 17.84 -20.92
N ARG A 378 3.21 17.32 -21.06
CA ARG A 378 3.83 16.74 -22.25
C ARG A 378 3.87 15.20 -22.19
N MET A 379 2.77 14.61 -21.70
CA MET A 379 2.57 13.17 -21.51
C MET A 379 3.62 12.45 -20.62
N ALA A 380 4.43 13.20 -19.86
CA ALA A 380 5.44 12.69 -18.96
C ALA A 380 6.32 11.59 -19.62
N GLN A 381 6.47 10.43 -18.97
CA GLN A 381 7.32 9.34 -19.42
C GLN A 381 6.83 8.67 -20.72
N ASN A 382 5.57 8.92 -21.08
CA ASN A 382 5.00 8.47 -22.34
C ASN A 382 5.26 9.47 -23.48
N GLY A 383 5.66 10.70 -23.15
CA GLY A 383 6.03 11.73 -24.12
C GLY A 383 7.36 11.47 -24.82
N ALA A 384 7.73 12.38 -25.71
CA ALA A 384 8.87 12.22 -26.61
C ALA A 384 10.25 12.19 -25.93
N ILE A 385 10.39 12.72 -24.71
CA ILE A 385 11.71 12.77 -24.00
C ILE A 385 11.94 11.62 -23.01
N GLY A 386 10.90 10.85 -22.69
CA GLY A 386 11.00 9.67 -21.82
C GLY A 386 11.21 10.01 -20.34
N TYR A 387 11.80 9.08 -19.59
CA TYR A 387 12.02 9.23 -18.14
C TYR A 387 13.10 10.25 -17.79
N PRO A 388 13.00 10.94 -16.64
CA PRO A 388 14.06 11.80 -16.12
C PRO A 388 15.31 10.97 -15.75
N THR A 389 16.48 11.45 -16.17
CA THR A 389 17.78 10.79 -15.91
C THR A 389 18.61 11.52 -14.86
N THR A 390 18.32 12.80 -14.60
CA THR A 390 18.93 13.62 -13.55
C THR A 390 17.86 14.30 -12.71
N PRO A 391 18.20 14.76 -11.49
CA PRO A 391 17.45 15.82 -10.83
C PRO A 391 17.52 17.14 -11.63
N GLU A 392 16.61 18.06 -11.34
CA GLU A 392 16.70 19.44 -11.83
C GLU A 392 17.90 20.17 -11.19
N SER A 393 18.67 20.90 -12.00
CA SER A 393 19.81 21.71 -11.57
C SER A 393 19.63 23.14 -12.07
N CYS A 394 19.66 24.11 -11.15
CA CYS A 394 19.50 25.53 -11.47
C CYS A 394 20.78 26.33 -11.19
N ASP A 395 21.10 27.28 -12.05
CA ASP A 395 22.15 28.27 -11.81
C ASP A 395 21.65 29.44 -10.95
N SER A 396 22.56 30.35 -10.58
CA SER A 396 22.23 31.55 -9.79
C SER A 396 21.35 32.56 -10.52
N ALA A 397 21.24 32.47 -11.85
CA ALA A 397 20.37 33.32 -12.66
C ALA A 397 18.94 32.78 -12.77
N GLY A 398 18.68 31.60 -12.19
CA GLY A 398 17.38 30.92 -12.21
C GLY A 398 17.14 30.14 -13.50
N ASN A 399 18.18 29.86 -14.29
CA ASN A 399 18.06 28.94 -15.41
C ASN A 399 18.22 27.51 -14.90
N CYS A 400 17.26 26.65 -15.21
CA CYS A 400 17.25 25.28 -14.73
C CYS A 400 17.36 24.31 -15.90
N VAL A 401 18.07 23.20 -15.72
CA VAL A 401 18.14 22.11 -16.69
C VAL A 401 17.81 20.78 -16.01
N GLN A 402 17.10 19.92 -16.73
CA GLN A 402 16.89 18.54 -16.32
C GLN A 402 17.07 17.60 -17.52
N GLY A 403 17.88 16.57 -17.33
CA GLY A 403 18.10 15.51 -18.32
C GLY A 403 17.01 14.46 -18.30
N PHE A 404 16.70 13.94 -19.48
CA PHE A 404 15.76 12.85 -19.73
C PHE A 404 16.40 11.81 -20.67
N GLN A 405 15.76 10.65 -20.83
CA GLN A 405 16.29 9.54 -21.64
C GLN A 405 16.74 9.95 -23.04
N TRP A 406 15.96 10.83 -23.67
CA TRP A 406 16.17 11.18 -25.07
C TRP A 406 16.36 12.68 -25.32
N GLY A 407 16.61 13.45 -24.27
CA GLY A 407 16.71 14.90 -24.40
C GLY A 407 16.87 15.60 -23.07
N HIS A 408 16.62 16.90 -23.06
CA HIS A 408 16.60 17.70 -21.85
C HIS A 408 15.55 18.81 -21.94
N LEU A 409 15.08 19.24 -20.76
CA LEU A 409 14.29 20.45 -20.61
C LEU A 409 15.16 21.54 -20.01
N GLN A 410 15.03 22.76 -20.52
CA GLN A 410 15.69 23.95 -20.00
C GLN A 410 14.65 25.02 -19.66
N TRP A 411 14.66 25.51 -18.44
CA TRP A 411 13.93 26.71 -18.05
C TRP A 411 14.88 27.88 -18.21
N LEU A 412 14.54 28.82 -19.08
CA LEU A 412 15.27 30.09 -19.22
C LEU A 412 14.43 31.20 -18.61
N ASN A 413 15.04 31.97 -17.70
CA ASN A 413 14.35 33.01 -16.98
C ASN A 413 13.76 34.05 -17.96
N GLY A 414 12.44 34.28 -17.90
CA GLY A 414 11.70 35.16 -18.82
C GLY A 414 11.39 34.60 -20.22
N GLN A 415 11.89 33.41 -20.58
CA GLN A 415 11.65 32.79 -21.90
C GLN A 415 10.86 31.47 -21.84
N GLY A 416 10.63 30.92 -20.64
CA GLY A 416 9.86 29.69 -20.46
C GLY A 416 10.68 28.41 -20.68
N VAL A 417 9.99 27.29 -20.93
CA VAL A 417 10.63 25.99 -21.10
C VAL A 417 11.04 25.76 -22.55
N ARG A 418 12.35 25.62 -22.78
CA ARG A 418 12.93 25.09 -24.01
C ARG A 418 13.01 23.58 -23.93
N TRP A 419 12.63 22.96 -25.03
CA TRP A 419 12.56 21.52 -25.19
C TRP A 419 13.56 21.08 -26.27
N VAL A 420 14.45 20.15 -25.92
CA VAL A 420 15.48 19.69 -26.84
C VAL A 420 15.51 18.16 -26.86
N LEU A 421 15.17 17.59 -28.02
CA LEU A 421 15.35 16.17 -28.28
C LEU A 421 16.72 15.90 -28.87
N GLY A 422 17.39 14.86 -28.38
CA GLY A 422 18.55 14.27 -29.02
C GLY A 422 18.15 13.49 -30.28
N SER A 423 19.12 13.25 -31.16
CA SER A 423 18.92 12.45 -32.39
C SER A 423 18.27 11.10 -32.12
N ASP A 424 18.61 10.51 -30.98
CA ASP A 424 18.20 9.15 -30.62
C ASP A 424 16.75 9.09 -30.11
N GLY A 425 16.13 10.25 -29.85
CA GLY A 425 14.75 10.37 -29.37
C GLY A 425 13.68 10.38 -30.45
N TYR A 426 14.05 10.68 -31.70
CA TYR A 426 13.07 10.90 -32.77
C TYR A 426 12.24 9.66 -33.10
N CYS A 427 12.88 8.51 -33.29
CA CYS A 427 12.16 7.27 -33.57
C CYS A 427 11.41 6.72 -32.33
N PRO A 428 11.97 6.77 -31.10
CA PRO A 428 11.20 6.49 -29.89
C PRO A 428 9.94 7.35 -29.69
N ALA A 429 9.95 8.61 -30.13
CA ALA A 429 8.79 9.49 -30.09
C ALA A 429 7.69 9.07 -31.07
N LEU A 430 8.04 8.53 -32.24
CA LEU A 430 7.07 7.88 -33.14
C LEU A 430 6.44 6.67 -32.46
N ASN A 431 7.25 5.82 -31.84
CA ASN A 431 6.79 4.59 -31.19
C ASN A 431 5.89 4.83 -29.98
N SER A 432 6.00 5.99 -29.33
CA SER A 432 5.17 6.36 -28.18
C SER A 432 3.91 7.14 -28.56
N GLY A 433 3.68 7.40 -29.85
CA GLY A 433 2.58 8.26 -30.29
C GLY A 433 2.77 9.71 -29.86
N ALA A 434 4.00 10.13 -29.56
CA ALA A 434 4.30 11.49 -29.14
C ALA A 434 4.40 12.47 -30.31
N VAL A 435 4.29 12.04 -31.56
CA VAL A 435 4.21 12.93 -32.72
C VAL A 435 2.76 13.38 -32.91
N LYS A 436 2.50 14.69 -32.88
CA LYS A 436 1.13 15.25 -32.99
C LYS A 436 0.52 15.11 -34.38
N TYR A 437 1.35 14.96 -35.40
CA TYR A 437 0.92 14.84 -36.79
C TYR A 437 0.84 13.37 -37.18
N THR A 438 -0.22 13.01 -37.91
CA THR A 438 -0.38 11.64 -38.41
C THR A 438 0.78 11.23 -39.30
N THR A 439 1.31 10.04 -39.06
CA THR A 439 2.30 9.41 -39.94
C THR A 439 1.67 8.40 -40.90
N ALA A 440 0.34 8.20 -40.81
CA ALA A 440 -0.42 7.24 -41.61
C ALA A 440 0.21 5.83 -41.65
N ASP A 441 0.88 5.42 -40.57
CA ASP A 441 1.60 4.14 -40.46
C ASP A 441 2.62 3.87 -41.58
N ALA A 442 3.16 4.95 -42.18
CA ALA A 442 4.11 4.88 -43.27
C ALA A 442 5.31 3.98 -42.93
N GLY A 443 5.77 3.20 -43.91
CA GLY A 443 6.94 2.32 -43.75
C GLY A 443 8.20 3.10 -43.38
N ARG A 444 8.29 4.38 -43.76
CA ARG A 444 9.35 5.29 -43.37
C ARG A 444 8.80 6.68 -43.07
N VAL A 445 9.31 7.27 -41.99
CA VAL A 445 8.99 8.63 -41.56
C VAL A 445 10.29 9.39 -41.36
N THR A 446 10.40 10.56 -41.98
CA THR A 446 11.52 11.47 -41.82
C THR A 446 11.08 12.68 -41.00
N LEU A 447 11.79 12.94 -39.91
CA LEU A 447 11.57 14.07 -39.02
C LEU A 447 12.54 15.18 -39.38
N VAL A 448 12.02 16.37 -39.70
CA VAL A 448 12.80 17.56 -40.05
C VAL A 448 12.52 18.66 -39.04
N ILE A 449 13.37 18.74 -38.02
CA ILE A 449 13.05 19.44 -36.78
C ILE A 449 14.01 20.60 -36.55
N ALA A 450 13.45 21.80 -36.40
CA ALA A 450 14.15 22.99 -35.91
C ALA A 450 13.98 23.14 -34.38
N ASP A 451 14.97 23.78 -33.75
CA ASP A 451 14.94 24.07 -32.31
C ASP A 451 14.00 25.25 -31.97
N GLU A 452 13.82 26.20 -32.89
CA GLU A 452 12.89 27.33 -32.77
C GLU A 452 12.39 27.82 -34.14
N TYR A 453 11.32 28.61 -34.17
CA TYR A 453 10.67 29.02 -35.42
C TYR A 453 11.55 29.77 -36.41
N ARG A 454 12.50 30.57 -35.92
CA ARG A 454 13.43 31.35 -36.77
C ARG A 454 14.70 30.59 -37.12
N ALA A 455 14.92 29.39 -36.53
CA ALA A 455 16.08 28.60 -36.83
C ALA A 455 15.97 28.05 -38.25
N THR A 456 17.02 28.27 -39.03
CA THR A 456 17.12 27.73 -40.38
C THR A 456 17.82 26.37 -40.39
N GLN A 457 18.66 26.06 -39.41
CA GLN A 457 19.26 24.72 -39.27
C GLN A 457 18.21 23.72 -38.77
N VAL A 458 18.13 22.55 -39.42
CA VAL A 458 17.22 21.46 -39.05
C VAL A 458 17.95 20.15 -38.86
N LYS A 459 17.49 19.37 -37.88
CA LYS A 459 17.84 17.95 -37.74
C LYS A 459 16.96 17.16 -38.70
N PHE A 460 17.57 16.39 -39.59
CA PHE A 460 16.89 15.54 -40.57
C PHE A 460 17.12 14.09 -40.18
N VAL A 461 16.12 13.41 -39.61
CA VAL A 461 16.27 12.05 -39.08
C VAL A 461 15.23 11.13 -39.70
N THR A 462 15.69 10.08 -40.36
CA THR A 462 14.83 9.09 -41.00
C THR A 462 14.70 7.86 -40.12
N CYS A 463 13.45 7.47 -39.88
CA CYS A 463 13.07 6.29 -39.13
C CYS A 463 12.35 5.29 -40.05
N VAL A 464 12.72 4.01 -39.98
CA VAL A 464 12.09 2.92 -40.73
C VAL A 464 11.28 2.03 -39.80
N ARG A 465 10.08 1.67 -40.22
CA ARG A 465 9.16 0.79 -39.49
C ARG A 465 9.55 -0.66 -39.73
N ARG A 466 9.85 -1.39 -38.66
CA ARG A 466 10.14 -2.82 -38.70
C ARG A 466 8.86 -3.65 -38.68
N ALA A 467 9.00 -4.96 -38.89
CA ALA A 467 7.89 -5.92 -38.88
C ALA A 467 7.14 -5.99 -37.54
N ASP A 468 7.80 -5.65 -36.42
CA ASP A 468 7.19 -5.54 -35.09
C ASP A 468 6.38 -4.24 -34.90
N GLY A 469 6.28 -3.41 -35.94
CA GLY A 469 5.58 -2.13 -35.93
C GLY A 469 6.39 -0.98 -35.33
N GLN A 470 7.59 -1.23 -34.79
CA GLN A 470 8.45 -0.21 -34.19
C GLN A 470 9.29 0.50 -35.25
N TYR A 471 9.39 1.81 -35.14
CA TYR A 471 10.32 2.66 -35.86
C TYR A 471 11.70 2.60 -35.23
N VAL A 472 12.73 2.38 -36.05
CA VAL A 472 14.14 2.47 -35.65
C VAL A 472 14.88 3.49 -36.50
N PRO A 473 15.95 4.13 -35.99
CA PRO A 473 16.76 5.03 -36.80
C PRO A 473 17.33 4.30 -38.02
N GLU A 474 17.16 4.89 -39.20
CA GLU A 474 17.81 4.44 -40.44
C GLU A 474 19.11 5.24 -40.64
N TRP A 475 19.00 6.57 -40.63
CA TRP A 475 20.12 7.52 -40.69
C TRP A 475 19.65 8.94 -40.36
N GLY A 476 20.59 9.89 -40.24
CA GLY A 476 20.27 11.30 -40.07
C GLY A 476 21.35 12.25 -40.59
N ALA A 477 20.99 13.50 -40.77
CA ALA A 477 21.83 14.59 -41.27
C ALA A 477 21.41 15.94 -40.66
N ILE A 478 22.21 16.97 -40.94
CA ILE A 478 21.84 18.37 -40.67
C ILE A 478 21.49 19.02 -42.01
N GLY A 479 20.31 19.62 -42.08
CA GLY A 479 19.82 20.35 -43.24
C GLY A 479 19.54 21.82 -42.95
N SER A 480 18.98 22.49 -43.94
CA SER A 480 18.48 23.86 -43.83
C SER A 480 17.00 23.92 -44.22
N ALA A 481 16.20 24.63 -43.44
CA ALA A 481 14.84 25.05 -43.78
C ALA A 481 14.86 26.40 -44.53
N GLY A 482 13.67 26.96 -44.78
CA GLY A 482 13.54 28.28 -45.40
C GLY A 482 14.23 29.39 -44.59
N GLU A 483 14.57 30.50 -45.25
CA GLU A 483 15.26 31.67 -44.66
C GLU A 483 14.48 32.30 -43.50
N SER A 484 13.16 32.21 -43.52
CA SER A 484 12.29 32.65 -42.42
C SER A 484 12.04 31.57 -41.36
N GLY A 485 12.63 30.38 -41.53
CA GLY A 485 12.41 29.21 -40.69
C GLY A 485 11.06 28.53 -40.97
N PHE A 486 10.34 28.12 -39.93
CA PHE A 486 9.07 27.41 -40.07
C PHE A 486 7.85 28.33 -39.87
N ALA A 487 6.82 28.13 -40.69
CA ALA A 487 5.49 28.69 -40.43
C ALA A 487 4.86 28.00 -39.21
N ARG A 488 4.01 28.70 -38.46
CA ARG A 488 3.27 28.11 -37.33
C ARG A 488 2.27 27.04 -37.80
N PRO A 489 1.91 26.05 -36.96
CA PRO A 489 0.86 25.09 -37.26
C PRO A 489 -0.41 25.75 -37.80
N GLY A 490 -0.91 25.25 -38.93
CA GLY A 490 -2.13 25.76 -39.57
C GLY A 490 -1.97 27.10 -40.30
N VAL A 491 -0.81 27.74 -40.23
CA VAL A 491 -0.51 28.95 -41.00
C VAL A 491 0.10 28.54 -42.33
N ALA A 492 -0.53 28.96 -43.42
CA ALA A 492 0.03 28.77 -44.75
C ALA A 492 1.40 29.45 -44.84
N THR A 493 2.38 28.84 -45.51
CA THR A 493 3.69 29.47 -45.75
C THR A 493 3.56 30.70 -46.63
N GLY A 494 2.41 30.85 -47.29
CA GLY A 494 2.14 31.92 -48.23
C GLY A 494 2.96 31.77 -49.49
N PRO A 495 2.94 32.78 -50.37
CA PRO A 495 3.78 32.79 -51.56
C PRO A 495 5.27 32.68 -51.21
N THR A 496 6.06 32.07 -52.10
CA THR A 496 7.45 31.63 -51.84
C THR A 496 8.38 32.72 -51.29
N TRP A 497 8.19 34.00 -51.63
CA TRP A 497 8.99 35.10 -51.09
C TRP A 497 8.83 35.33 -49.58
N GLN A 498 7.85 34.71 -48.92
CA GLN A 498 7.74 34.71 -47.46
C GLN A 498 8.80 33.79 -46.80
N ALA A 499 9.42 32.90 -47.57
CA ALA A 499 10.55 32.08 -47.19
C ALA A 499 10.36 31.14 -45.99
N TYR A 500 9.11 30.74 -45.70
CA TYR A 500 8.80 29.79 -44.63
C TYR A 500 8.74 28.35 -45.15
N SER A 501 9.34 27.42 -44.41
CA SER A 501 9.02 25.99 -44.51
C SER A 501 7.70 25.68 -43.81
N PRO A 502 6.88 24.77 -44.33
CA PRO A 502 5.60 24.44 -43.71
C PRO A 502 5.78 23.59 -42.45
N THR A 503 4.86 23.72 -41.48
CA THR A 503 4.80 22.82 -40.33
C THR A 503 3.68 21.81 -40.51
N GLY A 504 4.01 20.51 -40.53
CA GLY A 504 3.03 19.45 -40.68
C GLY A 504 3.62 18.10 -41.06
N SER A 505 2.78 17.23 -41.61
CA SER A 505 3.14 15.89 -42.07
C SER A 505 2.71 15.71 -43.52
N TYR A 506 3.66 15.40 -44.40
CA TYR A 506 3.47 15.41 -45.84
C TYR A 506 4.05 14.14 -46.45
N THR A 507 3.34 13.55 -47.40
CA THR A 507 3.85 12.44 -48.20
C THR A 507 4.89 12.94 -49.20
N VAL A 508 5.79 12.04 -49.62
CA VAL A 508 6.60 12.18 -50.81
C VAL A 508 6.17 11.13 -51.83
N THR A 509 5.93 11.57 -53.06
CA THR A 509 5.39 10.69 -54.13
C THR A 509 6.17 10.80 -55.44
N GLU A 510 6.85 11.92 -55.66
CA GLU A 510 7.61 12.16 -56.89
C GLU A 510 8.93 12.88 -56.61
N ALA A 511 9.86 12.67 -57.52
CA ALA A 511 11.20 13.21 -57.53
C ALA A 511 11.51 13.80 -58.92
N PHE A 512 12.52 14.67 -58.98
CA PHE A 512 12.96 15.28 -60.22
C PHE A 512 14.48 15.51 -60.21
N GLY A 513 15.03 15.85 -61.38
CA GLY A 513 16.42 16.28 -61.51
C GLY A 513 16.98 16.00 -62.90
N LEU A 514 18.31 16.04 -63.05
CA LEU A 514 18.98 15.83 -64.34
C LEU A 514 19.09 14.36 -64.78
N GLY A 515 18.85 13.41 -63.88
CA GLY A 515 18.80 11.97 -64.20
C GLY A 515 18.51 11.11 -62.98
N ASN A 516 17.74 10.02 -63.15
CA ASN A 516 17.25 9.22 -62.02
C ASN A 516 18.41 8.60 -61.21
N PRO A 517 18.55 8.92 -59.91
CA PRO A 517 19.64 8.41 -59.07
C PRO A 517 19.42 6.98 -58.54
N GLY A 518 18.37 6.29 -58.99
CA GLY A 518 17.91 4.99 -58.50
C GLY A 518 16.79 5.09 -57.46
N THR A 519 15.92 6.10 -57.56
CA THR A 519 14.77 6.27 -56.65
C THR A 519 13.58 5.39 -57.06
N ALA A 520 12.79 4.95 -56.06
CA ALA A 520 11.50 4.30 -56.28
C ALA A 520 10.34 5.30 -56.46
N LEU A 521 10.58 6.59 -56.19
CA LEU A 521 9.60 7.64 -56.46
C LEU A 521 9.38 7.84 -57.97
N SER A 522 8.20 8.30 -58.35
CA SER A 522 7.95 8.73 -59.74
C SER A 522 8.97 9.82 -60.10
N TYR A 523 9.80 9.58 -61.12
CA TYR A 523 10.94 10.45 -61.40
C TYR A 523 10.75 11.25 -62.69
N ARG A 524 10.92 12.58 -62.60
CA ARG A 524 10.86 13.50 -63.73
C ARG A 524 12.25 14.02 -64.11
N THR A 525 12.70 13.66 -65.31
CA THR A 525 13.90 14.27 -65.89
C THR A 525 13.58 15.70 -66.33
N LEU A 526 14.29 16.67 -65.76
CA LEU A 526 14.14 18.08 -66.10
C LEU A 526 14.71 18.37 -67.49
N ASN A 527 14.13 19.34 -68.18
CA ASN A 527 14.55 19.85 -69.49
C ASN A 527 14.44 21.38 -69.51
N PRO A 528 14.94 22.09 -70.55
CA PRO A 528 14.93 23.56 -70.59
C PRO A 528 13.56 24.24 -70.39
N PHE A 529 12.46 23.54 -70.64
CA PHE A 529 11.09 24.02 -70.48
C PHE A 529 10.49 23.72 -69.11
N SER A 530 11.16 22.94 -68.25
CA SER A 530 10.64 22.55 -66.94
C SER A 530 10.37 23.74 -66.03
N ARG A 531 9.10 23.90 -65.61
CA ARG A 531 8.64 24.92 -64.66
C ARG A 531 7.80 24.31 -63.54
N TRP A 532 7.82 24.97 -62.38
CA TRP A 532 6.84 24.72 -61.31
C TRP A 532 5.95 25.96 -61.12
N GLY A 533 4.63 25.78 -61.21
CA GLY A 533 3.69 26.90 -61.22
C GLY A 533 3.61 27.64 -59.89
N GLY A 534 3.93 28.93 -59.93
CA GLY A 534 3.71 29.89 -58.85
C GLY A 534 2.63 30.93 -59.20
N GLN A 535 2.32 31.12 -60.49
CA GLN A 535 1.23 31.99 -60.91
C GLN A 535 -0.13 31.44 -60.47
N LEU A 536 -1.05 32.34 -60.08
CA LEU A 536 -2.40 31.99 -59.59
C LEU A 536 -3.33 31.57 -60.73
N ASN A 537 -3.05 30.42 -61.34
CA ASN A 537 -3.77 29.86 -62.46
C ASN A 537 -3.85 28.32 -62.35
N ALA A 538 -4.32 27.63 -63.39
CA ALA A 538 -4.51 26.18 -63.39
C ALA A 538 -3.23 25.36 -63.10
N ASN A 539 -2.04 25.93 -63.31
CA ASN A 539 -0.74 25.31 -63.09
C ASN A 539 -0.17 25.56 -61.68
N TYR A 540 -0.84 26.35 -60.83
CA TYR A 540 -0.34 26.66 -59.48
C TYR A 540 -0.02 25.38 -58.69
N ASN A 541 1.17 25.35 -58.11
CA ASN A 541 1.77 24.24 -57.38
C ASN A 541 1.83 22.89 -58.15
N LYS A 542 2.04 22.97 -59.48
CA LYS A 542 2.21 21.81 -60.37
C LYS A 542 3.39 22.00 -61.29
N TYR A 543 4.00 20.89 -61.70
CA TYR A 543 4.91 20.88 -62.84
C TYR A 543 4.16 21.20 -64.14
N PHE A 544 4.77 22.02 -64.99
CA PHE A 544 4.35 22.22 -66.38
C PHE A 544 5.57 22.56 -67.24
N GLU A 545 5.40 22.59 -68.56
CA GLU A 545 6.46 22.98 -69.50
C GLU A 545 6.14 24.31 -70.16
N SER A 546 7.12 25.21 -70.18
CA SER A 546 7.03 26.51 -70.83
C SER A 546 8.42 27.04 -71.16
N SER A 547 8.57 27.69 -72.30
CA SER A 547 9.76 28.45 -72.65
C SER A 547 9.81 29.82 -71.96
N ALA A 548 8.67 30.31 -71.45
CA ALA A 548 8.59 31.57 -70.74
C ALA A 548 9.17 31.45 -69.32
N ASP A 549 9.87 32.48 -68.89
CA ASP A 549 10.37 32.63 -67.51
C ASP A 549 9.57 33.76 -66.83
N ILE A 550 8.46 33.38 -66.19
CA ILE A 550 7.48 34.31 -65.63
C ILE A 550 7.47 34.11 -64.12
N PHE A 551 7.91 35.13 -63.38
CA PHE A 551 7.78 35.14 -61.94
C PHE A 551 6.29 35.13 -61.53
N PRO A 552 5.86 34.32 -60.54
CA PRO A 552 6.69 33.54 -59.61
C PRO A 552 6.80 32.05 -59.97
N ASP A 553 6.63 31.63 -61.23
CA ASP A 553 6.90 30.25 -61.63
C ASP A 553 8.40 29.92 -61.44
N GLU A 554 8.71 28.80 -60.82
CA GLU A 554 10.10 28.39 -60.62
C GLU A 554 10.68 27.75 -61.88
N ASN A 555 11.76 28.35 -62.38
CA ASN A 555 12.55 27.81 -63.48
C ASN A 555 13.42 26.63 -63.01
N MET A 556 12.80 25.45 -62.92
CA MET A 556 13.45 24.26 -62.36
C MET A 556 14.74 23.87 -63.09
N TRP A 557 14.79 24.06 -64.42
CA TRP A 557 15.99 23.79 -65.21
C TRP A 557 17.15 24.71 -64.89
N TYR A 558 16.87 26.01 -64.73
CA TYR A 558 17.87 26.98 -64.31
C TYR A 558 18.45 26.62 -62.94
N PHE A 559 17.60 26.29 -61.96
CA PHE A 559 18.05 25.85 -60.63
C PHE A 559 18.82 24.51 -60.65
N ALA A 560 18.53 23.64 -61.62
CA ALA A 560 19.21 22.35 -61.77
C ALA A 560 20.58 22.45 -62.44
N THR A 561 20.79 23.45 -63.30
CA THR A 561 21.99 23.60 -64.14
C THR A 561 22.91 24.76 -63.71
N ARG A 562 22.44 25.64 -62.82
CA ARG A 562 23.27 26.71 -62.25
C ARG A 562 24.36 26.16 -61.32
N PRO A 563 25.46 26.89 -61.08
CA PRO A 563 26.61 26.38 -60.32
C PRO A 563 26.32 25.89 -58.90
N THR A 564 25.27 26.42 -58.26
CA THR A 564 24.86 26.00 -56.91
C THR A 564 24.15 24.65 -56.89
N ASN A 565 23.71 24.13 -58.05
CA ASN A 565 23.14 22.79 -58.22
C ASN A 565 21.91 22.47 -57.33
N ASP A 566 21.13 23.46 -56.92
CA ASP A 566 20.05 23.28 -55.92
C ASP A 566 19.06 22.19 -56.35
N TYR A 567 18.62 22.23 -57.61
CA TYR A 567 17.63 21.29 -58.17
C TYR A 567 18.26 20.25 -59.09
N ARG A 568 19.58 20.03 -58.97
CA ARG A 568 20.25 18.96 -59.72
C ARG A 568 19.58 17.62 -59.46
N GLN A 569 19.07 17.45 -58.24
CA GLN A 569 18.16 16.42 -57.79
C GLN A 569 17.17 17.06 -56.80
N GLY A 570 15.96 16.51 -56.69
CA GLY A 570 14.98 16.97 -55.71
C GLY A 570 13.83 15.99 -55.51
N VAL A 571 13.17 16.09 -54.36
CA VAL A 571 11.97 15.34 -54.00
C VAL A 571 10.86 16.32 -53.70
N VAL A 572 9.66 16.05 -54.22
CA VAL A 572 8.50 16.90 -53.98
C VAL A 572 7.87 16.56 -52.63
N ILE A 573 7.72 17.58 -51.79
CA ILE A 573 6.92 17.50 -50.56
C ILE A 573 5.48 17.86 -50.93
N ASN A 574 4.51 17.00 -50.59
CA ASN A 574 3.11 17.21 -50.92
C ASN A 574 2.42 18.25 -50.01
N TYR A 575 3.05 19.41 -49.85
CA TYR A 575 2.48 20.57 -49.20
C TYR A 575 1.59 21.35 -50.17
N ASN A 576 0.36 21.67 -49.73
CA ASN A 576 -0.63 22.40 -50.53
C ASN A 576 -0.92 21.73 -51.90
N ARG A 577 -0.94 20.40 -51.94
CA ARG A 577 -1.19 19.62 -53.15
C ARG A 577 -1.58 18.16 -52.87
N PRO A 578 -2.22 17.48 -53.84
CA PRO A 578 -2.51 16.05 -53.72
C PRO A 578 -1.25 15.20 -53.56
N PRO A 579 -1.33 14.07 -52.84
CA PRO A 579 -2.54 13.49 -52.27
C PRO A 579 -2.95 14.06 -50.90
N ASP A 580 -2.10 14.83 -50.22
CA ASP A 580 -2.37 15.25 -48.83
C ASP A 580 -3.42 16.37 -48.71
N SER A 581 -3.56 17.24 -49.71
CA SER A 581 -4.57 18.30 -49.70
C SER A 581 -5.01 18.73 -51.10
N PRO A 582 -6.17 19.39 -51.27
CA PRO A 582 -6.39 20.18 -52.47
C PRO A 582 -5.38 21.33 -52.55
N ILE A 583 -5.16 21.84 -53.77
CA ILE A 583 -4.34 23.03 -54.00
C ILE A 583 -5.16 24.27 -53.66
N ILE A 584 -4.66 25.07 -52.73
CA ILE A 584 -5.22 26.37 -52.34
C ILE A 584 -4.30 27.46 -52.88
N MET A 585 -4.85 28.34 -53.71
CA MET A 585 -4.10 29.47 -54.27
C MET A 585 -3.50 30.33 -53.17
N ASN A 586 -2.25 30.76 -53.35
CA ASN A 586 -1.51 31.60 -52.41
C ASN A 586 -1.20 30.97 -51.03
N ALA A 587 -1.45 29.67 -50.84
CA ALA A 587 -1.12 28.96 -49.60
C ALA A 587 0.32 28.39 -49.59
N GLY A 588 1.10 28.63 -50.65
CA GLY A 588 2.47 28.17 -50.82
C GLY A 588 2.61 27.14 -51.93
N PHE A 589 3.77 27.11 -52.57
CA PHE A 589 4.06 26.24 -53.70
C PHE A 589 5.55 25.88 -53.73
N ALA A 590 5.91 24.90 -54.54
CA ALA A 590 7.31 24.50 -54.79
C ALA A 590 8.11 24.15 -53.52
N ILE A 591 7.50 23.42 -52.58
CA ILE A 591 8.22 22.94 -51.39
C ILE A 591 8.86 21.58 -51.70
N PHE A 592 10.18 21.53 -51.68
CA PHE A 592 10.98 20.37 -52.05
C PHE A 592 11.99 19.99 -50.97
N VAL A 593 12.50 18.76 -51.04
CA VAL A 593 13.82 18.40 -50.48
C VAL A 593 14.84 18.45 -51.62
N HIS A 594 15.87 19.27 -51.52
CA HIS A 594 16.83 19.48 -52.62
C HIS A 594 18.28 19.63 -52.13
N GLY A 595 19.23 19.81 -53.06
CA GLY A 595 20.67 19.86 -52.79
C GLY A 595 21.15 21.24 -52.34
N ASN A 596 22.46 21.45 -52.15
CA ASN A 596 23.02 22.72 -51.67
C ASN A 596 22.46 23.17 -50.31
N ASN A 597 22.96 22.57 -49.22
CA ASN A 597 22.55 22.80 -47.84
C ASN A 597 22.73 24.25 -47.36
N LYS A 598 21.81 25.12 -47.77
CA LYS A 598 21.69 26.51 -47.40
C LYS A 598 20.20 26.85 -47.27
N PRO A 599 19.84 27.84 -46.43
CA PRO A 599 18.47 28.28 -46.34
C PRO A 599 17.94 28.79 -47.69
N THR A 600 16.68 28.49 -47.99
CA THR A 600 16.02 28.84 -49.26
C THR A 600 14.68 29.53 -49.04
N TRP A 601 13.85 29.69 -50.07
CA TRP A 601 12.54 30.33 -49.97
C TRP A 601 11.42 29.43 -49.40
N GLY A 602 11.78 28.32 -48.73
CA GLY A 602 10.84 27.48 -47.99
C GLY A 602 11.10 25.98 -48.09
N CYS A 603 11.97 25.56 -49.01
CA CYS A 603 12.36 24.16 -49.17
C CYS A 603 13.22 23.66 -47.99
N ILE A 604 13.38 22.34 -47.94
CA ILE A 604 14.39 21.68 -47.12
C ILE A 604 15.61 21.40 -48.00
N ALA A 605 16.77 21.92 -47.61
CA ALA A 605 18.02 21.70 -48.32
C ALA A 605 18.95 20.75 -47.55
N LEU A 606 19.55 19.81 -48.27
CA LEU A 606 20.53 18.85 -47.76
C LEU A 606 21.82 18.94 -48.58
N ASN A 607 22.89 18.31 -48.08
CA ASN A 607 24.05 18.06 -48.93
C ASN A 607 23.68 17.02 -49.99
N ASP A 608 24.30 17.10 -51.18
CA ASP A 608 23.98 16.22 -52.31
C ASP A 608 24.06 14.73 -51.94
N ARG A 609 25.04 14.35 -51.10
CA ARG A 609 25.16 12.97 -50.61
C ARG A 609 23.92 12.51 -49.83
N ASP A 610 23.44 13.34 -48.92
CA ASP A 610 22.33 13.02 -48.02
C ASP A 610 21.00 13.05 -48.78
N LEU A 611 20.84 13.98 -49.73
CA LEU A 611 19.71 13.99 -50.66
C LEU A 611 19.67 12.72 -51.51
N LEU A 612 20.79 12.32 -52.11
CA LEU A 612 20.85 11.11 -52.93
C LEU A 612 20.56 9.85 -52.09
N GLN A 613 21.01 9.83 -50.83
CA GLN A 613 20.64 8.77 -49.90
C GLN A 613 19.12 8.74 -49.67
N PHE A 614 18.52 9.88 -49.31
CA PHE A 614 17.06 10.01 -49.12
C PHE A 614 16.29 9.52 -50.33
N MET A 615 16.65 9.99 -51.53
CA MET A 615 15.98 9.63 -52.79
C MET A 615 16.04 8.12 -53.09
N ARG A 616 17.19 7.48 -52.87
CA ARG A 616 17.36 6.04 -53.14
C ARG A 616 16.59 5.17 -52.17
N THR A 617 16.39 5.65 -50.95
CA THR A 617 15.65 4.91 -49.92
C THR A 617 14.15 5.19 -49.96
N ALA A 618 13.73 6.41 -50.33
CA ALA A 618 12.33 6.84 -50.26
C ALA A 618 11.41 6.04 -51.19
N ASN A 619 10.24 5.65 -50.66
CA ASN A 619 9.16 4.99 -51.39
C ASN A 619 7.94 5.92 -51.49
N PRO A 620 7.10 5.76 -52.54
CA PRO A 620 5.84 6.51 -52.62
C PRO A 620 4.97 6.29 -51.39
N GLY A 621 4.58 7.38 -50.71
CA GLY A 621 3.78 7.33 -49.49
C GLY A 621 4.59 7.40 -48.18
N ASP A 622 5.92 7.36 -48.25
CA ASP A 622 6.78 7.75 -47.13
C ASP A 622 6.44 9.19 -46.70
N ARG A 623 6.59 9.49 -45.41
CA ARG A 623 6.21 10.80 -44.87
C ARG A 623 7.39 11.61 -44.35
N ILE A 624 7.29 12.92 -44.53
CA ILE A 624 8.13 13.94 -43.91
C ILE A 624 7.27 14.69 -42.89
N VAL A 625 7.64 14.60 -41.62
CA VAL A 625 7.07 15.39 -40.53
C VAL A 625 8.04 16.50 -40.20
N MET A 626 7.64 17.75 -40.38
CA MET A 626 8.55 18.89 -40.34
C MET A 626 7.97 20.05 -39.53
N GLY A 627 8.82 20.75 -38.77
CA GLY A 627 8.40 21.84 -37.90
C GLY A 627 9.35 22.10 -36.74
N VAL A 628 8.86 22.81 -35.73
CA VAL A 628 9.60 23.07 -34.49
C VAL A 628 9.27 22.01 -33.43
N GLY A 629 10.30 21.53 -32.73
CA GLY A 629 10.20 20.38 -31.81
C GLY A 629 9.03 20.45 -30.83
N TYR A 630 8.88 21.55 -30.08
CA TYR A 630 7.82 21.66 -29.08
C TYR A 630 6.39 21.72 -29.67
N ASP A 631 6.24 21.95 -30.98
CA ASP A 631 4.95 21.90 -31.67
C ASP A 631 4.71 20.57 -32.39
N ILE A 632 5.77 19.87 -32.81
CA ILE A 632 5.68 18.54 -33.43
C ILE A 632 5.45 17.44 -32.39
N PHE A 633 6.06 17.55 -31.21
CA PHE A 633 6.05 16.51 -30.20
C PHE A 633 5.19 16.88 -28.99
N ASN A 634 4.53 15.87 -28.43
CA ASN A 634 3.88 15.88 -27.12
C ASN A 634 4.86 15.49 -26.02
#